data_AF-A0A5E4L3P4-F1
#
_entry.id   AF-A0A5E4L3P4-F1
#
_cell.length_a   1.000
_cell.length_b   1.000
_cell.length_c   1.000
_cell.angle_alpha   90.00
_cell.angle_beta   90.00
_cell.angle_gamma   90.00
#
_symmetry.space_group_name_H-M   'P 1'
#
loop_
_entity.id
_entity.type
_entity.pdbx_description
1 polymer ?
#
loop_
_entity_poly.entity_id
_entity_poly.type
_entity_poly.pdbx_seq_one_letter_code
_entity_poly.pdbx_strand_id
1 'polypeptide(L)'
;MIMITAIVTMMVTAIISTVARYVTWQISVVGDPFYRFIIWHILLFSIALAIFLDRRQGFKKSIEIAGYIAQKYNKTNREGKINATMNAYHEHAQKPKLQKILLPIAITLFIAYILSAHLLFFAIVTSGSMEPTFKKGDLVFMQDILLQPKVGDIIIFPDPQKNIVANKPVTVTHRIIDMKGDIIRTKGDNNPNADNWKINKKDVIGKAFVIGSKPVVLKDFGRYFLLDFRTDQYTEEYLAIAKTIQNMRTMGLLIFFVCLAMYLFLSIRDSRPLRHMKSR
;
A
#
# COMPACT_ATOMS: atom_id res chain seq x y z
N MET A 1 1.69 -42.65 -39.72
CA MET A 1 1.09 -42.47 -38.38
C MET A 1 2.16 -42.31 -37.29
N ILE A 2 3.14 -43.22 -37.19
CA ILE A 2 4.22 -43.21 -36.17
C ILE A 2 5.07 -41.92 -36.18
N MET A 3 5.37 -41.37 -37.35
CA MET A 3 6.16 -40.13 -37.48
C MET A 3 5.42 -38.90 -36.97
N ILE A 4 4.10 -38.82 -37.19
CA ILE A 4 3.27 -37.70 -36.73
C ILE A 4 3.14 -37.75 -35.20
N THR A 5 2.95 -38.95 -34.63
CA THR A 5 2.91 -39.12 -33.18
C THR A 5 4.24 -38.78 -32.50
N ALA A 6 5.38 -39.08 -33.14
CA ALA A 6 6.70 -38.70 -32.64
C ALA A 6 6.90 -37.17 -32.64
N ILE A 7 6.53 -36.50 -33.73
CA ILE A 7 6.62 -35.03 -33.85
C ILE A 7 5.73 -34.33 -32.81
N VAL A 8 4.49 -34.79 -32.64
CA VAL A 8 3.57 -34.25 -31.63
C VAL A 8 4.13 -34.45 -30.22
N THR A 9 4.70 -35.62 -29.93
CA THR A 9 5.29 -35.90 -28.61
C THR A 9 6.51 -35.02 -28.33
N MET A 10 7.35 -34.76 -29.33
CA MET A 10 8.49 -33.83 -29.23
C MET A 10 8.04 -32.39 -29.02
N MET A 11 6.99 -31.94 -29.72
CA MET A 11 6.44 -30.59 -29.52
C MET A 11 5.85 -30.43 -28.12
N VAL A 12 5.07 -31.40 -27.65
CA VAL A 12 4.46 -31.36 -26.31
C VAL A 12 5.53 -31.33 -25.22
N THR A 13 6.56 -32.17 -25.33
CA THR A 13 7.68 -32.19 -24.36
C THR A 13 8.52 -30.90 -24.40
N ALA A 14 8.73 -30.31 -25.58
CA ALA A 14 9.41 -29.02 -25.72
C ALA A 14 8.60 -27.86 -25.09
N ILE A 15 7.27 -27.87 -25.25
CA ILE A 15 6.38 -26.88 -24.62
C ILE A 15 6.40 -27.04 -23.10
N ILE A 16 6.21 -28.27 -22.59
CA ILE A 16 6.20 -28.54 -21.15
C ILE A 16 7.53 -28.13 -20.50
N SER A 17 8.67 -28.48 -21.10
CA SER A 17 9.99 -28.11 -20.55
C SER A 17 10.25 -26.60 -20.58
N THR A 18 9.72 -25.90 -21.57
CA THR A 18 9.85 -24.43 -21.68
C THR A 18 8.96 -23.72 -20.66
N VAL A 19 7.72 -24.18 -20.48
CA VAL A 19 6.85 -23.67 -19.42
C VAL A 19 7.44 -23.97 -18.04
N ALA A 20 7.95 -25.18 -17.82
CA ALA A 20 8.58 -25.56 -16.55
C ALA A 20 9.80 -24.69 -16.23
N ARG A 21 10.67 -24.41 -17.21
CA ARG A 21 11.81 -23.47 -17.07
C ARG A 21 11.37 -22.04 -16.79
N TYR A 22 10.32 -21.56 -17.45
CA TYR A 22 9.78 -20.22 -17.19
C TYR A 22 9.20 -20.11 -15.77
N VAL A 23 8.47 -21.13 -15.32
CA VAL A 23 7.91 -21.18 -13.96
C VAL A 23 9.01 -21.29 -12.91
N THR A 24 10.03 -22.13 -13.11
CA THR A 24 11.18 -22.21 -12.18
C THR A 24 11.99 -20.91 -12.16
N TRP A 25 12.18 -20.26 -13.31
CA TRP A 25 12.83 -18.96 -13.40
C TRP A 25 12.02 -17.86 -12.69
N GLN A 26 10.69 -17.83 -12.87
CA GLN A 26 9.81 -16.91 -12.12
C GLN A 26 9.93 -17.17 -10.62
N ILE A 27 9.90 -18.44 -10.18
CA ILE A 27 10.07 -18.79 -8.76
C ILE A 27 11.46 -18.38 -8.23
N SER A 28 12.52 -18.53 -9.02
CA SER A 28 13.89 -18.18 -8.61
C SER A 28 14.16 -16.67 -8.60
N VAL A 29 13.59 -15.92 -9.56
CA VAL A 29 13.76 -14.46 -9.67
C VAL A 29 12.88 -13.71 -8.67
N VAL A 30 11.72 -14.26 -8.33
CA VAL A 30 10.74 -13.61 -7.46
C VAL A 30 10.90 -14.02 -5.99
N GLY A 31 11.52 -15.17 -5.71
CA GLY A 31 11.97 -15.57 -4.38
C GLY A 31 10.85 -15.94 -3.39
N ASP A 32 11.19 -16.82 -2.44
CA ASP A 32 10.36 -17.23 -1.30
C ASP A 32 9.71 -16.04 -0.52
N PRO A 33 10.38 -14.88 -0.29
CA PRO A 33 9.75 -13.78 0.45
C PRO A 33 8.57 -13.11 -0.29
N PHE A 34 8.56 -13.05 -1.64
CA PHE A 34 7.46 -12.43 -2.37
C PHE A 34 6.22 -13.32 -2.45
N TYR A 35 6.41 -14.64 -2.63
CA TYR A 35 5.30 -15.59 -2.58
C TYR A 35 4.71 -15.67 -1.18
N ARG A 36 5.54 -15.70 -0.13
CA ARG A 36 5.06 -15.58 1.26
C ARG A 36 4.29 -14.27 1.44
N PHE A 37 4.80 -13.15 0.94
CA PHE A 37 4.10 -11.85 1.00
C PHE A 37 2.74 -11.90 0.31
N ILE A 38 2.64 -12.40 -0.92
CA ILE A 38 1.37 -12.54 -1.65
C ILE A 38 0.41 -13.46 -0.91
N ILE A 39 0.87 -14.63 -0.46
CA ILE A 39 0.05 -15.60 0.28
C ILE A 39 -0.48 -14.96 1.57
N TRP A 40 0.36 -14.26 2.33
CA TRP A 40 -0.06 -13.53 3.52
C TRP A 40 -1.10 -12.45 3.22
N HIS A 41 -0.97 -11.73 2.10
CA HIS A 41 -1.94 -10.69 1.70
C HIS A 41 -3.27 -11.28 1.22
N ILE A 42 -3.24 -12.38 0.46
CA ILE A 42 -4.44 -13.12 0.06
C ILE A 42 -5.14 -13.69 1.30
N LEU A 43 -4.37 -14.23 2.25
CA LEU A 43 -4.90 -14.81 3.49
C LEU A 43 -5.48 -13.72 4.41
N LEU A 44 -4.80 -12.58 4.56
CA LEU A 44 -5.30 -11.41 5.29
C LEU A 44 -6.55 -10.81 4.63
N PHE A 45 -6.57 -10.69 3.29
CA PHE A 45 -7.74 -10.24 2.55
C PHE A 45 -8.90 -11.21 2.68
N SER A 46 -8.65 -12.52 2.65
CA SER A 46 -9.67 -13.56 2.85
C SER A 46 -10.23 -13.52 4.28
N ILE A 47 -9.40 -13.29 5.29
CA ILE A 47 -9.82 -13.09 6.68
C ILE A 47 -10.64 -11.81 6.82
N ALA A 48 -10.19 -10.69 6.25
CA ALA A 48 -10.92 -9.43 6.28
C ALA A 48 -12.27 -9.54 5.54
N LEU A 49 -12.30 -10.21 4.40
CA LEU A 49 -13.51 -10.51 3.64
C LEU A 49 -14.44 -11.44 4.43
N ALA A 50 -13.91 -12.47 5.10
CA ALA A 50 -14.68 -13.36 5.96
C ALA A 50 -15.29 -12.60 7.15
N ILE A 51 -14.50 -11.78 7.86
CA ILE A 51 -14.98 -10.92 8.96
C ILE A 51 -16.03 -9.92 8.45
N PHE A 52 -15.82 -9.33 7.28
CA PHE A 52 -16.74 -8.38 6.68
C PHE A 52 -18.06 -9.04 6.25
N LEU A 53 -18.00 -10.22 5.62
CA LEU A 53 -19.18 -11.02 5.27
C LEU A 53 -19.91 -11.51 6.52
N ASP A 54 -19.20 -11.92 7.57
CA ASP A 54 -19.76 -12.34 8.88
C ASP A 54 -20.43 -11.17 9.61
N ARG A 55 -19.84 -9.97 9.55
CA ARG A 55 -20.42 -8.72 10.08
C ARG A 55 -21.71 -8.31 9.35
N ARG A 56 -21.84 -8.66 8.06
CA ARG A 56 -22.99 -8.28 7.21
C ARG A 56 -24.11 -9.33 7.18
N GLN A 57 -23.78 -10.61 7.34
CA GLN A 57 -24.77 -11.69 7.55
C GLN A 57 -25.27 -11.75 9.00
N GLY A 58 -24.74 -10.89 9.86
CA GLY A 58 -25.17 -10.75 11.25
C GLY A 58 -24.74 -11.94 12.09
N PHE A 59 -23.45 -12.11 12.33
CA PHE A 59 -22.85 -12.66 13.56
C PHE A 59 -23.51 -13.91 14.20
N LYS A 60 -24.23 -14.75 13.46
CA LYS A 60 -25.12 -15.75 14.09
C LYS A 60 -24.39 -17.01 14.54
N LYS A 61 -23.29 -17.41 13.90
CA LYS A 61 -22.57 -18.66 14.20
C LYS A 61 -21.33 -18.48 15.06
N SER A 62 -20.54 -17.43 14.84
CA SER A 62 -19.30 -17.13 15.57
C SER A 62 -19.56 -16.60 16.99
N ILE A 63 -20.61 -15.79 17.17
CA ILE A 63 -21.16 -15.42 18.50
C ILE A 63 -22.03 -16.55 19.07
N GLU A 64 -22.33 -17.65 18.39
CA GLU A 64 -23.15 -18.68 19.04
C GLU A 64 -22.42 -19.29 20.24
N ILE A 65 -21.10 -19.42 20.21
CA ILE A 65 -20.31 -19.92 21.36
C ILE A 65 -20.06 -18.81 22.39
N ALA A 66 -19.54 -17.66 21.97
CA ALA A 66 -19.25 -16.54 22.86
C ALA A 66 -20.52 -15.88 23.43
N GLY A 67 -21.56 -15.80 22.61
CA GLY A 67 -22.92 -15.41 22.93
C GLY A 67 -23.69 -16.47 23.69
N TYR A 68 -23.48 -17.78 23.51
CA TYR A 68 -24.04 -18.77 24.44
C TYR A 68 -23.43 -18.61 25.84
N ILE A 69 -22.13 -18.29 25.94
CA ILE A 69 -21.45 -18.02 27.21
C ILE A 69 -21.92 -16.68 27.82
N ALA A 70 -21.99 -15.60 27.03
CA ALA A 70 -22.44 -14.28 27.50
C ALA A 70 -23.96 -14.24 27.78
N GLN A 71 -24.77 -14.95 27.00
CA GLN A 71 -26.22 -15.06 27.19
C GLN A 71 -26.55 -16.00 28.36
N LYS A 72 -25.68 -16.96 28.71
CA LYS A 72 -25.77 -17.71 29.96
C LYS A 72 -25.45 -16.84 31.19
N TYR A 73 -24.68 -15.77 31.02
CA TYR A 73 -24.38 -14.79 32.08
C TYR A 73 -25.46 -13.69 32.20
N ASN A 74 -26.08 -13.26 31.09
CA ASN A 74 -27.11 -12.21 31.05
C ASN A 74 -28.57 -12.72 31.04
N LYS A 75 -28.81 -14.01 31.31
CA LYS A 75 -30.14 -14.66 31.22
C LYS A 75 -31.08 -14.36 32.39
N THR A 76 -30.81 -13.37 33.22
CA THR A 76 -31.65 -13.05 34.40
C THR A 76 -32.65 -11.92 34.17
N ASN A 77 -32.60 -11.17 33.06
CA ASN A 77 -33.54 -10.06 32.86
C ASN A 77 -34.30 -10.10 31.53
N ARG A 78 -35.63 -10.24 31.63
CA ARG A 78 -36.58 -10.44 30.52
C ARG A 78 -36.68 -9.21 29.60
N GLU A 79 -36.42 -8.03 30.15
CA GLU A 79 -36.44 -6.74 29.44
C GLU A 79 -35.29 -6.59 28.44
N GLY A 80 -34.09 -7.09 28.77
CA GLY A 80 -32.93 -7.03 27.87
C GLY A 80 -33.15 -7.81 26.57
N LYS A 81 -33.94 -8.89 26.63
CA LYS A 81 -34.25 -9.73 25.47
C LYS A 81 -35.27 -9.06 24.53
N ILE A 82 -36.24 -8.34 25.10
CA ILE A 82 -37.23 -7.57 24.34
C ILE A 82 -36.54 -6.37 23.68
N ASN A 83 -35.72 -5.62 24.43
CA ASN A 83 -35.00 -4.46 23.90
C ASN A 83 -33.99 -4.84 22.81
N ALA A 84 -33.25 -5.95 22.95
CA ALA A 84 -32.34 -6.42 21.91
C ALA A 84 -33.09 -6.83 20.63
N THR A 85 -34.25 -7.48 20.78
CA THR A 85 -35.11 -7.87 19.65
C THR A 85 -35.70 -6.63 18.97
N MET A 86 -36.20 -5.67 19.75
CA MET A 86 -36.79 -4.42 19.25
C MET A 86 -35.75 -3.54 18.55
N ASN A 87 -34.52 -3.47 19.08
CA ASN A 87 -33.42 -2.77 18.43
C ASN A 87 -33.01 -3.42 17.10
N ALA A 88 -32.98 -4.76 17.02
CA ALA A 88 -32.73 -5.46 15.76
C ALA A 88 -33.83 -5.20 14.71
N TYR A 89 -35.09 -5.09 15.14
CA TYR A 89 -36.19 -4.68 14.25
C TYR A 89 -36.08 -3.21 13.81
N HIS A 90 -35.71 -2.30 14.70
CA HIS A 90 -35.49 -0.89 14.35
C HIS A 90 -34.30 -0.68 13.41
N GLU A 91 -33.20 -1.42 13.61
CA GLU A 91 -32.04 -1.39 12.69
C GLU A 91 -32.38 -1.96 11.30
N HIS A 92 -33.19 -3.02 11.22
CA HIS A 92 -33.64 -3.57 9.93
C HIS A 92 -34.72 -2.72 9.24
N ALA A 93 -35.53 -1.98 9.99
CA ALA A 93 -36.57 -1.09 9.44
C ALA A 93 -36.00 0.27 8.99
N GLN A 94 -34.88 0.73 9.55
CA GLN A 94 -34.22 1.95 9.09
C GLN A 94 -33.50 1.70 7.77
N LYS A 95 -34.13 2.12 6.65
CA LYS A 95 -33.42 2.26 5.37
C LYS A 95 -32.15 3.09 5.61
N PRO A 96 -30.96 2.61 5.21
CA PRO A 96 -29.73 3.39 5.41
C PRO A 96 -29.90 4.73 4.69
N LYS A 97 -29.94 5.83 5.46
CA LYS A 97 -29.98 7.18 4.89
C LYS A 97 -28.77 7.32 3.96
N LEU A 98 -28.99 7.83 2.74
CA LEU A 98 -27.99 7.96 1.68
C LEU A 98 -26.66 8.57 2.18
N GLN A 99 -26.75 9.54 3.10
CA GLN A 99 -25.62 10.20 3.76
C GLN A 99 -24.65 9.23 4.48
N LYS A 100 -25.16 8.17 5.12
CA LYS A 100 -24.33 7.18 5.84
C LYS A 100 -23.49 6.31 4.90
N ILE A 101 -23.89 6.18 3.63
CA ILE A 101 -23.15 5.46 2.59
C ILE A 101 -22.17 6.39 1.87
N LEU A 102 -22.59 7.64 1.61
CA LEU A 102 -21.77 8.62 0.89
C LEU A 102 -20.53 9.06 1.67
N LEU A 103 -20.63 9.20 3.00
CA LEU A 103 -19.51 9.63 3.84
C LEU A 103 -18.29 8.70 3.78
N PRO A 104 -18.40 7.37 4.01
CA PRO A 104 -17.24 6.47 3.92
C PRO A 104 -16.69 6.38 2.49
N ILE A 105 -17.53 6.46 1.46
CA ILE A 105 -17.08 6.54 0.07
C ILE A 105 -16.23 7.80 -0.13
N ALA A 106 -16.73 8.97 0.30
CA ALA A 106 -16.02 10.23 0.16
C ALA A 106 -14.67 10.21 0.89
N ILE A 107 -14.62 9.69 2.12
CA ILE A 107 -13.36 9.52 2.87
C ILE A 107 -12.40 8.58 2.15
N THR A 108 -12.90 7.44 1.66
CA THR A 108 -12.09 6.44 0.96
C THR A 108 -11.51 7.00 -0.35
N LEU A 109 -12.32 7.72 -1.13
CA LEU A 109 -11.88 8.40 -2.35
C LEU A 109 -10.88 9.53 -2.05
N PHE A 110 -11.09 10.26 -0.95
CA PHE A 110 -10.17 11.32 -0.53
C PHE A 110 -8.81 10.77 -0.13
N ILE A 111 -8.77 9.69 0.66
CA ILE A 111 -7.53 8.99 1.02
C ILE A 111 -6.84 8.44 -0.25
N ALA A 112 -7.61 7.81 -1.14
CA ALA A 112 -7.07 7.29 -2.39
C ALA A 112 -6.50 8.39 -3.29
N TYR A 113 -7.16 9.55 -3.36
CA TYR A 113 -6.65 10.72 -4.07
C TYR A 113 -5.33 11.22 -3.48
N ILE A 114 -5.24 11.37 -2.16
CA ILE A 114 -3.99 11.79 -1.48
C ILE A 114 -2.84 10.84 -1.81
N LEU A 115 -3.07 9.53 -1.74
CA LEU A 115 -2.06 8.52 -2.04
C LEU A 115 -1.69 8.48 -3.53
N SER A 116 -2.67 8.57 -4.43
CA SER A 116 -2.46 8.54 -5.88
C SER A 116 -1.74 9.80 -6.38
N ALA A 117 -2.05 10.96 -5.80
CA ALA A 117 -1.42 12.23 -6.13
C ALA A 117 0.02 12.33 -5.59
N HIS A 118 0.54 11.29 -4.92
CA HIS A 118 1.88 11.24 -4.33
C HIS A 118 2.15 12.41 -3.36
N LEU A 119 1.09 12.94 -2.73
CA LEU A 119 1.21 14.04 -1.78
C LEU A 119 1.94 13.62 -0.50
N LEU A 120 1.90 12.33 -0.18
CA LEU A 120 2.63 11.68 0.91
C LEU A 120 3.27 10.41 0.37
N PHE A 121 4.57 10.24 0.56
CA PHE A 121 5.30 9.07 0.08
C PHE A 121 6.48 8.73 0.98
N PHE A 122 6.98 7.51 0.85
CA PHE A 122 8.19 7.08 1.54
C PHE A 122 9.38 7.02 0.57
N ALA A 123 10.54 7.45 1.05
CA ALA A 123 11.81 7.37 0.34
C ALA A 123 12.79 6.50 1.14
N ILE A 124 13.51 5.62 0.44
CA ILE A 124 14.52 4.76 1.06
C ILE A 124 15.88 5.45 0.97
N VAL A 125 16.62 5.46 2.08
CA VAL A 125 17.96 6.06 2.15
C VAL A 125 18.98 5.04 1.67
N THR A 126 19.61 5.34 0.54
CA THR A 126 20.54 4.44 -0.16
C THR A 126 22.01 4.80 0.02
N SER A 127 22.34 5.88 0.76
CA SER A 127 23.73 6.29 1.01
C SER A 127 23.91 6.82 2.43
N GLY A 128 25.16 6.94 2.88
CA GLY A 128 25.54 7.52 4.17
C GLY A 128 25.71 9.04 4.17
N SER A 129 25.32 9.73 3.09
CA SER A 129 25.49 11.20 2.93
C SER A 129 24.69 12.02 3.95
N MET A 130 23.60 11.45 4.47
CA MET A 130 22.70 12.11 5.41
C MET A 130 22.91 11.67 6.86
N GLU A 131 23.97 10.91 7.16
CA GLU A 131 24.32 10.57 8.54
C GLU A 131 24.74 11.83 9.33
N PRO A 132 24.41 11.94 10.63
CA PRO A 132 23.69 10.96 11.47
C PRO A 132 22.16 11.07 11.40
N THR A 133 21.61 12.03 10.66
CA THR A 133 20.16 12.29 10.61
C THR A 133 19.40 11.11 10.03
N PHE A 134 19.87 10.59 8.90
CA PHE A 134 19.36 9.39 8.26
C PHE A 134 20.50 8.39 8.05
N LYS A 135 20.24 7.13 8.37
CA LYS A 135 21.18 6.04 8.13
C LYS A 135 20.81 5.30 6.85
N LYS A 136 21.81 4.67 6.23
CA LYS A 136 21.57 3.79 5.09
C LYS A 136 20.59 2.66 5.49
N GLY A 137 19.54 2.47 4.71
CA GLY A 137 18.45 1.53 5.00
C GLY A 137 17.29 2.10 5.83
N ASP A 138 17.30 3.38 6.16
CA ASP A 138 16.14 4.05 6.76
C ASP A 138 15.05 4.31 5.70
N LEU A 139 13.79 4.29 6.15
CA LEU A 139 12.63 4.68 5.35
C LEU A 139 12.10 6.03 5.86
N VAL A 140 12.25 7.08 5.06
CA VAL A 140 11.93 8.46 5.42
C VAL A 140 10.55 8.82 4.89
N PHE A 141 9.74 9.45 5.73
CA PHE A 141 8.43 9.93 5.32
C PHE A 141 8.53 11.32 4.70
N MET A 142 8.10 11.45 3.44
CA MET A 142 8.19 12.65 2.61
C MET A 142 6.79 13.16 2.27
N GLN A 143 6.70 14.47 2.05
CA GLN A 143 5.45 15.15 1.70
C GLN A 143 5.67 16.19 0.60
N ASP A 144 4.61 16.38 -0.20
CA ASP A 144 4.49 17.42 -1.24
C ASP A 144 3.30 18.38 -0.98
N ILE A 145 2.48 18.12 0.06
CA ILE A 145 1.28 18.93 0.37
C ILE A 145 1.62 20.42 0.58
N LEU A 146 2.66 20.69 1.37
CA LEU A 146 3.13 22.05 1.66
C LEU A 146 4.58 22.19 1.20
N LEU A 147 4.79 22.12 -0.11
CA LEU A 147 6.10 22.31 -0.72
C LEU A 147 6.51 23.79 -0.75
N GLN A 148 6.85 24.29 0.43
CA GLN A 148 7.55 25.56 0.60
C GLN A 148 8.90 25.26 1.24
N PRO A 149 9.93 24.93 0.43
CA PRO A 149 11.27 24.64 0.94
C PRO A 149 11.84 25.86 1.66
N LYS A 150 12.44 25.63 2.82
CA LYS A 150 13.15 26.64 3.61
C LYS A 150 14.55 26.14 3.97
N VAL A 151 15.44 27.08 4.29
CA VAL A 151 16.77 26.73 4.82
C VAL A 151 16.61 25.86 6.06
N GLY A 152 17.33 24.75 6.10
CA GLY A 152 17.25 23.72 7.13
C GLY A 152 16.34 22.53 6.80
N ASP A 153 15.42 22.67 5.84
CA ASP A 153 14.56 21.55 5.40
C ASP A 153 15.39 20.48 4.69
N ILE A 154 14.96 19.22 4.81
CA ILE A 154 15.51 18.10 4.06
C ILE A 154 14.59 17.84 2.88
N ILE A 155 15.13 17.90 1.66
CA ILE A 155 14.36 17.78 0.43
C ILE A 155 14.85 16.61 -0.42
N ILE A 156 13.94 16.06 -1.22
CA ILE A 156 14.25 15.10 -2.28
C ILE A 156 14.03 15.76 -3.63
N PHE A 157 14.99 15.58 -4.53
CA PHE A 157 15.01 16.18 -5.87
C PHE A 157 15.68 15.22 -6.86
N PRO A 158 15.44 15.35 -8.18
CA PRO A 158 16.12 14.56 -9.19
C PRO A 158 17.62 14.79 -9.15
N ASP A 159 18.41 13.75 -9.38
CA ASP A 159 19.85 13.87 -9.54
C ASP A 159 20.18 14.84 -10.69
N PRO A 160 20.91 15.96 -10.43
CA PRO A 160 21.30 16.92 -11.46
C PRO A 160 22.13 16.33 -12.59
N GLN A 161 22.82 15.21 -12.34
CA GLN A 161 23.58 14.47 -13.35
C GLN A 161 22.68 13.62 -14.25
N LYS A 162 21.37 13.58 -13.98
CA LYS A 162 20.35 12.81 -14.72
C LYS A 162 20.69 11.33 -14.82
N ASN A 163 21.29 10.78 -13.78
CA ASN A 163 21.50 9.34 -13.68
C ASN A 163 20.14 8.63 -13.75
N ILE A 164 20.04 7.62 -14.60
CA ILE A 164 18.83 6.81 -14.77
C ILE A 164 19.13 5.39 -14.33
N VAL A 165 18.28 4.87 -13.47
CA VAL A 165 18.32 3.49 -13.00
C VAL A 165 16.94 2.91 -13.26
N ALA A 166 16.88 1.72 -13.85
CA ALA A 166 15.60 1.03 -14.03
C ALA A 166 14.55 1.86 -14.82
N ASN A 167 14.98 2.62 -15.83
CA ASN A 167 14.14 3.59 -16.56
C ASN A 167 13.50 4.68 -15.68
N LYS A 168 14.10 4.99 -14.52
CA LYS A 168 13.66 6.09 -13.64
C LYS A 168 14.82 7.00 -13.26
N PRO A 169 14.58 8.31 -13.13
CA PRO A 169 15.61 9.23 -12.66
C PRO A 169 15.98 8.87 -11.21
N VAL A 170 17.28 8.86 -10.95
CA VAL A 170 17.82 8.81 -9.58
C VAL A 170 17.40 10.08 -8.85
N THR A 171 17.15 9.94 -7.55
CA THR A 171 16.81 11.07 -6.67
C THR A 171 17.84 11.20 -5.57
N VAL A 172 18.10 12.43 -5.16
CA VAL A 172 19.04 12.79 -4.10
C VAL A 172 18.25 13.43 -2.97
N THR A 173 18.57 13.07 -1.72
CA THR A 173 17.94 13.62 -0.52
C THR A 173 18.98 14.34 0.31
N HIS A 174 18.95 15.67 0.36
CA HIS A 174 19.92 16.49 1.08
C HIS A 174 19.25 17.66 1.82
N ARG A 175 19.97 18.26 2.78
CA ARG A 175 19.50 19.42 3.54
C ARG A 175 19.78 20.72 2.80
N ILE A 176 18.82 21.64 2.83
CA ILE A 176 18.99 22.99 2.30
C ILE A 176 19.89 23.79 3.25
N ILE A 177 20.99 24.31 2.73
CA ILE A 177 21.94 25.15 3.48
C ILE A 177 21.84 26.64 3.13
N ASP A 178 21.35 26.96 1.93
CA ASP A 178 21.20 28.33 1.45
C ASP A 178 20.12 28.40 0.36
N MET A 179 19.41 29.54 0.30
CA MET A 179 18.40 29.82 -0.71
C MET A 179 18.51 31.27 -1.18
N LYS A 180 18.62 31.47 -2.49
CA LYS A 180 18.64 32.79 -3.15
C LYS A 180 17.54 32.84 -4.21
N GLY A 181 16.41 33.46 -3.87
CA GLY A 181 15.21 33.38 -4.69
C GLY A 181 14.76 31.92 -4.85
N ASP A 182 14.63 31.47 -6.09
CA ASP A 182 14.27 30.08 -6.41
C ASP A 182 15.47 29.13 -6.52
N ILE A 183 16.69 29.62 -6.28
CA ILE A 183 17.90 28.80 -6.33
C ILE A 183 18.21 28.26 -4.93
N ILE A 184 18.29 26.94 -4.84
CA ILE A 184 18.55 26.18 -3.62
C ILE A 184 19.96 25.57 -3.69
N ARG A 185 20.70 25.70 -2.59
CA ARG A 185 21.94 24.96 -2.36
C ARG A 185 21.72 23.91 -1.29
N THR A 186 22.20 22.70 -1.57
CA THR A 186 22.03 21.54 -0.70
C THR A 186 23.36 21.00 -0.22
N LYS A 187 23.29 20.21 0.85
CA LYS A 187 24.43 19.50 1.42
C LYS A 187 23.91 18.25 2.14
N GLY A 188 24.58 17.12 1.94
CA GLY A 188 24.40 15.94 2.81
C GLY A 188 24.92 16.22 4.21
N ASP A 189 24.18 15.84 5.26
CA ASP A 189 24.55 16.12 6.65
C ASP A 189 25.95 15.58 7.04
N ASN A 190 26.40 14.50 6.40
CA ASN A 190 27.71 13.88 6.60
C ASN A 190 28.79 14.41 5.64
N ASN A 191 28.41 15.15 4.61
CA ASN A 191 29.38 15.62 3.61
C ASN A 191 30.25 16.74 4.22
N PRO A 192 31.55 16.85 3.87
CA PRO A 192 32.37 17.96 4.36
C PRO A 192 31.98 19.27 3.69
N ASN A 193 31.73 19.24 2.38
CA ASN A 193 31.45 20.41 1.55
C ASN A 193 29.99 20.42 1.08
N ALA A 194 29.51 21.60 0.71
CA ALA A 194 28.24 21.76 0.00
C ALA A 194 28.26 21.07 -1.36
N ASP A 195 27.09 20.71 -1.88
CA ASP A 195 27.00 20.16 -3.22
C ASP A 195 27.46 21.19 -4.27
N ASN A 196 28.09 20.70 -5.34
CA ASN A 196 28.60 21.55 -6.42
C ASN A 196 27.50 21.99 -7.41
N TRP A 197 26.27 21.52 -7.23
CA TRP A 197 25.12 21.87 -8.06
C TRP A 197 24.18 22.84 -7.36
N LYS A 198 23.26 23.39 -8.15
CA LYS A 198 22.18 24.26 -7.70
C LYS A 198 20.86 23.67 -8.18
N ILE A 199 19.86 23.66 -7.31
CA ILE A 199 18.53 23.11 -7.59
C ILE A 199 17.54 24.26 -7.70
N ASN A 200 16.62 24.21 -8.66
CA ASN A 200 15.52 25.15 -8.68
C ASN A 200 14.41 24.68 -7.74
N LYS A 201 13.76 25.60 -7.03
CA LYS A 201 12.63 25.32 -6.15
C LYS A 201 11.53 24.48 -6.81
N LYS A 202 11.31 24.65 -8.12
CA LYS A 202 10.33 23.90 -8.91
C LYS A 202 10.70 22.43 -9.14
N ASP A 203 11.98 22.08 -9.02
CA ASP A 203 12.49 20.73 -9.26
C ASP A 203 12.47 19.87 -7.99
N VAL A 204 12.07 20.46 -6.86
CA VAL A 204 11.91 19.73 -5.60
C VAL A 204 10.69 18.81 -5.72
N ILE A 205 10.88 17.52 -5.42
CA ILE A 205 9.83 16.50 -5.47
C ILE A 205 9.06 16.44 -4.15
N GLY A 206 9.74 16.71 -3.03
CA GLY A 206 9.15 16.63 -1.71
C GLY A 206 10.10 17.11 -0.62
N LYS A 207 9.57 17.29 0.59
CA LYS A 207 10.37 17.51 1.80
C LYS A 207 10.05 16.49 2.87
N ALA A 208 11.01 16.22 3.75
CA ALA A 208 10.81 15.32 4.87
C ALA A 208 9.70 15.86 5.78
N PHE A 209 8.81 14.96 6.20
CA PHE A 209 7.78 15.28 7.16
C PHE A 209 8.40 15.39 8.55
N VAL A 210 8.20 16.52 9.23
CA VAL A 210 8.81 16.83 10.51
C VAL A 210 7.73 16.99 11.58
N ILE A 211 7.94 16.34 12.72
CA ILE A 211 7.12 16.54 13.93
C ILE A 211 8.00 17.22 14.97
N GLY A 212 7.62 18.45 15.36
CA GLY A 212 8.46 19.32 16.17
C GLY A 212 9.70 19.75 15.39
N SER A 213 10.84 19.13 15.71
CA SER A 213 12.15 19.39 15.06
C SER A 213 12.82 18.13 14.52
N LYS A 214 12.13 16.99 14.51
CA LYS A 214 12.69 15.70 14.06
C LYS A 214 11.93 15.17 12.85
N PRO A 215 12.64 14.77 11.78
CA PRO A 215 12.00 14.10 10.65
C PRO A 215 11.44 12.74 11.09
N VAL A 216 10.30 12.36 10.50
CA VAL A 216 9.67 11.06 10.74
C VAL A 216 10.36 10.01 9.88
N VAL A 217 10.98 9.04 10.56
CA VAL A 217 11.78 7.99 9.94
C VAL A 217 11.49 6.66 10.59
N LEU A 218 11.29 5.64 9.77
CA LEU A 218 11.24 4.24 10.20
C LEU A 218 12.64 3.65 10.04
N LYS A 219 13.31 3.46 11.16
CA LYS A 219 14.70 2.98 11.19
C LYS A 219 14.80 1.54 10.70
N ASP A 220 15.80 1.26 9.86
CA ASP A 220 16.11 -0.06 9.30
C ASP A 220 14.98 -0.72 8.46
N PHE A 221 13.84 -0.05 8.26
CA PHE A 221 12.72 -0.59 7.48
C PHE A 221 13.01 -0.67 5.98
N GLY A 222 13.93 0.15 5.47
CA GLY A 222 14.41 0.06 4.10
C GLY A 222 15.02 -1.31 3.79
N ARG A 223 15.54 -2.03 4.80
CA ARG A 223 16.18 -3.34 4.60
C ARG A 223 15.25 -4.46 4.14
N TYR A 224 13.94 -4.29 4.33
CA TYR A 224 12.96 -5.20 3.74
C TYR A 224 12.79 -4.98 2.23
N PHE A 225 13.23 -3.84 1.71
CA PHE A 225 13.09 -3.47 0.30
C PHE A 225 14.41 -3.51 -0.46
N LEU A 226 15.56 -3.52 0.19
CA LEU A 226 16.87 -3.64 -0.46
C LEU A 226 17.72 -4.63 0.34
N LEU A 227 18.18 -5.70 -0.30
CA LEU A 227 18.93 -6.77 0.36
C LEU A 227 20.42 -6.42 0.56
N ASP A 228 20.99 -5.61 -0.34
CA ASP A 228 22.38 -5.17 -0.23
C ASP A 228 22.48 -3.64 -0.20
N PHE A 229 22.90 -3.12 0.96
CA PHE A 229 23.26 -1.72 1.17
C PHE A 229 24.78 -1.54 1.21
N ARG A 230 25.58 -2.47 0.72
CA ARG A 230 27.04 -2.30 0.73
C ARG A 230 27.57 -1.72 -0.56
N THR A 231 26.82 -1.88 -1.65
CA THR A 231 27.17 -1.34 -2.96
C THR A 231 26.49 0.00 -3.17
N ASP A 232 27.24 0.97 -3.70
CA ASP A 232 26.73 2.28 -4.13
C ASP A 232 26.25 2.25 -5.59
N GLN A 233 26.42 1.10 -6.25
CA GLN A 233 25.88 0.83 -7.59
C GLN A 233 24.52 0.16 -7.49
N TYR A 234 23.57 0.68 -8.26
CA TYR A 234 22.25 0.09 -8.39
C TYR A 234 22.35 -1.28 -9.08
N THR A 235 22.09 -2.34 -8.34
CA THR A 235 22.15 -3.72 -8.84
C THR A 235 20.88 -4.11 -9.61
N GLU A 236 20.95 -5.17 -10.42
CA GLU A 236 19.79 -5.77 -11.09
C GLU A 236 18.67 -6.15 -10.09
N GLU A 237 19.04 -6.47 -8.85
CA GLU A 237 18.10 -6.75 -7.75
C GLU A 237 17.29 -5.50 -7.36
N TYR A 238 17.92 -4.31 -7.32
CA TYR A 238 17.21 -3.05 -7.10
C TYR A 238 16.14 -2.83 -8.17
N LEU A 239 16.48 -3.09 -9.44
CA LEU A 239 15.54 -3.00 -10.56
C LEU A 239 14.38 -3.99 -10.41
N ALA A 240 14.66 -5.24 -10.02
CA ALA A 240 13.63 -6.25 -9.79
C ALA A 240 12.66 -5.84 -8.68
N ILE A 241 13.17 -5.30 -7.58
CA ILE A 241 12.33 -4.84 -6.45
C ILE A 241 11.54 -3.59 -6.85
N ALA A 242 12.16 -2.62 -7.53
CA ALA A 242 11.47 -1.43 -8.01
C ALA A 242 10.32 -1.79 -8.98
N LYS A 243 10.54 -2.76 -9.88
CA LYS A 243 9.51 -3.28 -10.79
C LYS A 243 8.40 -4.03 -10.03
N THR A 244 8.77 -4.77 -9.00
CA THR A 244 7.83 -5.48 -8.13
C THR A 244 6.93 -4.50 -7.35
N ILE A 245 7.51 -3.47 -6.74
CA ILE A 245 6.77 -2.40 -6.07
C ILE A 245 5.85 -1.68 -7.07
N GLN A 246 6.31 -1.42 -8.29
CA GLN A 246 5.49 -0.82 -9.33
C GLN A 246 4.29 -1.69 -9.70
N ASN A 247 4.49 -3.00 -9.87
CA ASN A 247 3.39 -3.94 -10.12
C ASN A 247 2.42 -3.98 -8.94
N MET A 248 2.91 -3.99 -7.70
CA MET A 248 2.06 -3.90 -6.50
C MET A 248 1.24 -2.60 -6.46
N ARG A 249 1.82 -1.46 -6.87
CA ARG A 249 1.06 -0.19 -6.98
C ARG A 249 -0.07 -0.31 -7.99
N THR A 250 0.20 -0.86 -9.18
CA THR A 250 -0.82 -1.06 -10.23
C THR A 250 -1.92 -2.03 -9.77
N MET A 251 -1.55 -3.15 -9.14
CA MET A 251 -2.54 -4.11 -8.61
C MET A 251 -3.32 -3.54 -7.42
N GLY A 252 -2.69 -2.71 -6.58
CA GLY A 252 -3.35 -2.02 -5.47
C GLY A 252 -4.48 -1.10 -5.95
N LEU A 253 -4.27 -0.37 -7.04
CA LEU A 253 -5.32 0.44 -7.68
C LEU A 253 -6.46 -0.43 -8.22
N LEU A 254 -6.15 -1.57 -8.82
CA LEU A 254 -7.18 -2.51 -9.30
C LEU A 254 -8.01 -3.06 -8.12
N ILE A 255 -7.35 -3.53 -7.06
CA ILE A 255 -8.02 -4.03 -5.84
C ILE A 255 -8.90 -2.94 -5.24
N PHE A 256 -8.43 -1.68 -5.19
CA PHE A 256 -9.21 -0.55 -4.71
C PHE A 256 -10.52 -0.37 -5.49
N PHE A 257 -10.48 -0.38 -6.83
CA PHE A 257 -11.69 -0.26 -7.65
C PHE A 257 -12.62 -1.47 -7.51
N VAL A 258 -12.08 -2.69 -7.38
CA VAL A 258 -12.89 -3.89 -7.13
C VAL A 258 -13.60 -3.80 -5.77
N CYS A 259 -12.90 -3.38 -4.72
CA CYS A 259 -13.47 -3.16 -3.40
C CYS A 259 -14.56 -2.08 -3.42
N LEU A 260 -14.32 -0.97 -4.14
CA LEU A 260 -15.30 0.10 -4.30
C LEU A 260 -16.56 -0.37 -5.06
N ALA A 261 -16.38 -1.09 -6.16
CA ALA A 261 -17.48 -1.66 -6.94
C ALA A 261 -18.28 -2.69 -6.12
N MET A 262 -17.59 -3.56 -5.37
CA MET A 262 -18.23 -4.51 -4.48
C MET A 262 -19.01 -3.80 -3.37
N TYR A 263 -18.44 -2.75 -2.76
CA TYR A 263 -19.13 -1.93 -1.75
C TYR A 263 -20.39 -1.29 -2.31
N LEU A 264 -20.32 -0.70 -3.51
CA LEU A 264 -21.46 -0.08 -4.19
C LEU A 264 -22.54 -1.11 -4.53
N PHE A 265 -22.17 -2.26 -5.12
CA PHE A 265 -23.10 -3.34 -5.45
C PHE A 265 -23.85 -3.83 -4.21
N LEU A 266 -23.11 -4.07 -3.13
CA LEU A 266 -23.65 -4.50 -1.85
C LEU A 266 -24.55 -3.43 -1.21
N SER A 267 -24.20 -2.15 -1.35
CA SER A 267 -25.01 -1.03 -0.86
C SER A 267 -26.33 -0.89 -1.63
N ILE A 268 -26.30 -1.02 -2.96
CA ILE A 268 -27.50 -1.01 -3.82
C ILE A 268 -28.39 -2.21 -3.51
N ARG A 269 -27.82 -3.41 -3.35
CA ARG A 269 -28.58 -4.63 -3.02
C ARG A 269 -29.37 -4.46 -1.72
N ASP A 270 -28.72 -3.94 -0.68
CA ASP A 270 -29.36 -3.75 0.62
C ASP A 270 -30.37 -2.60 0.63
N SER A 271 -30.27 -1.67 -0.33
CA SER A 271 -31.24 -0.59 -0.52
C SER A 271 -32.53 -1.06 -1.18
N ARG A 272 -32.55 -2.26 -1.81
CA ARG A 272 -33.78 -2.83 -2.41
C ARG A 272 -34.66 -3.39 -1.28
N PRO A 273 -35.94 -2.97 -1.19
CA PRO A 273 -36.84 -3.52 -0.18
C PRO A 273 -37.03 -5.03 -0.41
N LEU A 274 -36.95 -5.82 0.66
CA LEU A 274 -37.29 -7.25 0.65
C LEU A 274 -38.71 -7.41 0.08
N ARG A 275 -38.82 -8.09 -1.07
CA ARG A 275 -40.08 -8.26 -1.82
C ARG A 275 -41.08 -9.21 -1.13
N HIS A 276 -40.74 -9.75 0.05
CA HIS A 276 -41.58 -10.63 0.83
C HIS A 276 -42.34 -9.86 1.92
N MET A 277 -43.35 -9.10 1.51
CA MET A 277 -44.53 -8.82 2.33
C MET A 277 -45.70 -8.38 1.44
N LYS A 278 -45.90 -9.09 0.31
CA LYS A 278 -47.24 -9.25 -0.26
C LYS A 278 -47.79 -10.57 0.27
N SER A 279 -48.34 -10.56 1.48
CA SER A 279 -49.28 -11.59 1.90
C SER A 279 -50.30 -10.99 2.86
N ARG A 280 -51.46 -10.61 2.34
CA ARG A 280 -52.74 -11.29 2.56
C ARG A 280 -53.83 -10.50 1.86
#